data_AF-T0ZZ74-F1
#
_entry.id   AF-T0ZZ74-F1
#
_cell.length_a   1.000
_cell.length_b   1.000
_cell.length_c   1.000
_cell.angle_alpha   90.00
_cell.angle_beta   90.00
_cell.angle_gamma   90.00
#
_symmetry.space_group_name_H-M   'P 1'
#
loop_
_entity.id
_entity.type
_entity.pdbx_description
1 polymer ?
#
loop_
_entity_poly.entity_id
_entity_poly.type
_entity_poly.pdbx_seq_one_letter_code
_entity_poly.pdbx_strand_id
1 'polypeptide(L)'
;MDNCIDVLSHDLGIVVDNENSQIIRLYVGGGLGRSGTDESTFARLGDLLGEIDIESLFAFTDAIIELQRDLGDRNDRAHARLKYLIARIGVDEFRRLVEEKVDIRFQPAEKDLFLATNDHLGLTRNKFNNSYALGIKLPSGRIADTAPINHRTAISTIVQRYRPNLAV
;
A
#
# COMPACT_ATOMS: atom_id res chain seq x y z
N MET A 1 -2.33 -14.20 -3.09
CA MET A 1 -2.53 -12.75 -3.28
C MET A 1 -1.17 -12.13 -3.54
N ASP A 2 -1.06 -11.26 -4.54
CA ASP A 2 0.20 -10.59 -4.86
C ASP A 2 0.40 -9.42 -3.91
N ASN A 3 1.56 -9.36 -3.26
CA ASN A 3 1.94 -8.30 -2.33
C ASN A 3 3.19 -7.54 -2.81
N CYS A 4 3.36 -7.38 -4.14
CA CYS A 4 4.46 -6.61 -4.71
C CYS A 4 4.59 -5.17 -4.20
N ILE A 5 3.51 -4.59 -3.67
CA ILE A 5 3.47 -3.23 -3.09
C ILE A 5 3.80 -3.17 -1.60
N ASP A 6 4.04 -4.31 -0.94
CA ASP A 6 4.24 -4.43 0.50
C ASP A 6 3.16 -3.71 1.32
N VAL A 7 1.89 -4.10 1.14
CA VAL A 7 0.70 -3.38 1.62
C VAL A 7 0.75 -3.04 3.12
N LEU A 8 1.33 -3.92 3.94
CA LEU A 8 1.46 -3.75 5.39
C LEU A 8 2.53 -2.74 5.81
N SER A 9 3.32 -2.21 4.87
CA SER A 9 4.34 -1.19 5.15
C SER A 9 3.80 0.24 5.09
N HIS A 10 2.55 0.43 4.65
CA HIS A 10 1.90 1.73 4.46
C HIS A 10 1.01 2.12 5.63
N ASP A 11 0.75 3.43 5.77
CA ASP A 11 -0.14 3.94 6.82
C ASP A 11 -1.56 3.37 6.66
N LEU A 12 -2.05 3.26 5.42
CA LEU A 12 -3.34 2.65 5.06
C LEU A 12 -3.12 1.66 3.91
N GLY A 13 -3.45 0.40 4.14
CA GLY A 13 -3.49 -0.67 3.16
C GLY A 13 -4.93 -1.00 2.79
N ILE A 14 -5.22 -1.10 1.49
CA ILE A 14 -6.53 -1.46 0.96
C ILE A 14 -6.36 -2.74 0.15
N VAL A 15 -7.00 -3.81 0.60
CA VAL A 15 -6.91 -5.13 -0.03
C VAL A 15 -8.29 -5.49 -0.55
N VAL A 16 -8.40 -5.67 -1.86
CA VAL A 16 -9.63 -6.13 -2.51
C VAL A 16 -9.62 -7.65 -2.56
N ASP A 17 -10.73 -8.27 -2.18
CA ASP A 17 -10.84 -9.72 -2.26
C ASP A 17 -10.85 -10.18 -3.73
N ASN A 18 -10.08 -11.23 -4.03
CA ASN A 18 -9.93 -11.73 -5.40
C ASN A 18 -11.18 -12.47 -5.90
N GLU A 19 -11.94 -13.07 -4.98
CA GLU A 19 -13.15 -13.84 -5.29
C GLU A 19 -14.41 -12.98 -5.25
N ASN A 20 -14.40 -11.93 -4.42
CA ASN A 20 -15.49 -10.96 -4.34
C ASN A 20 -14.96 -9.51 -4.30
N SER A 21 -14.90 -8.86 -5.45
CA SER A 21 -14.39 -7.48 -5.55
C SER A 21 -15.23 -6.42 -4.82
N GLN A 22 -16.39 -6.78 -4.25
CA GLN A 22 -17.18 -5.89 -3.41
C GLN A 22 -16.67 -5.84 -1.97
N ILE A 23 -15.84 -6.79 -1.57
CA ILE A 23 -15.29 -6.91 -0.22
C ILE A 23 -13.90 -6.29 -0.18
N ILE A 24 -13.70 -5.38 0.77
CA ILE A 24 -12.42 -4.68 0.98
C ILE A 24 -11.97 -4.85 2.42
N ARG A 25 -10.72 -5.29 2.60
CA ARG A 25 -10.04 -5.32 3.90
C ARG A 25 -9.13 -4.11 4.05
N LEU A 26 -9.29 -3.40 5.15
CA LEU A 26 -8.46 -2.24 5.50
C LEU A 26 -7.40 -2.63 6.51
N TYR A 27 -6.17 -2.22 6.27
CA TYR A 27 -5.04 -2.34 7.19
C TYR A 27 -4.53 -0.96 7.57
N VAL A 28 -4.11 -0.74 8.83
CA VAL A 28 -3.61 0.56 9.28
C VAL A 28 -2.35 0.49 10.13
N GLY A 29 -1.58 1.58 10.09
CA GLY A 29 -0.44 1.79 10.98
C GLY A 29 0.82 1.02 10.60
N GLY A 30 1.02 0.76 9.30
CA GLY A 30 2.29 0.29 8.76
C GLY A 30 3.32 1.42 8.61
N GLY A 31 4.60 1.07 8.72
CA GLY A 31 5.69 2.00 8.42
C GLY A 31 7.04 1.54 8.91
N LEU A 32 8.01 1.47 8.01
CA LEU A 32 9.35 0.91 8.28
C LEU A 32 10.39 1.94 8.75
N GLY A 33 10.12 3.24 8.59
CA GLY A 33 11.07 4.29 8.96
C GLY A 33 11.35 4.34 10.47
N ARG A 34 12.62 4.32 10.87
CA ARG A 34 13.07 4.45 12.26
C ARG A 34 14.42 5.14 12.30
N SER A 35 14.74 5.74 13.44
CA SER A 35 16.07 6.23 13.74
C SER A 35 16.96 5.11 14.26
N GLY A 36 18.25 5.15 13.93
CA GLY A 36 19.23 4.24 14.52
C GLY A 36 19.69 4.65 15.92
N THR A 37 19.38 5.88 16.35
CA THR A 37 19.84 6.48 17.61
C THR A 37 18.71 6.82 18.57
N ASP A 38 17.46 6.67 18.14
CA ASP A 38 16.28 6.95 18.94
C ASP A 38 15.38 5.72 19.00
N GLU A 39 15.40 5.06 20.16
CA GLU A 39 14.68 3.83 20.44
C GLU A 39 13.16 4.03 20.53
N SER A 40 12.66 5.27 20.68
CA SER A 40 11.21 5.52 20.67
C SER A 40 10.61 5.41 19.26
N THR A 41 11.46 5.40 18.22
CA THR A 41 11.05 5.18 16.83
C THR A 41 11.25 3.72 16.41
N PHE A 42 10.22 3.11 15.83
CA PHE A 42 10.25 1.68 15.50
C PHE A 42 9.54 1.37 14.19
N ALA A 43 10.00 0.33 13.50
CA ALA A 43 9.32 -0.21 12.33
C ALA A 43 8.13 -1.06 12.77
N ARG A 44 7.04 -1.03 11.98
CA ARG A 44 5.82 -1.78 12.28
C ARG A 44 5.08 -2.17 11.00
N LEU A 45 4.48 -3.35 11.01
CA LEU A 45 3.53 -3.78 9.98
C LEU A 45 2.10 -3.34 10.36
N GLY A 46 1.29 -3.02 9.35
CA GLY A 46 -0.10 -2.64 9.56
C GLY A 46 -0.94 -3.77 10.18
N ASP A 47 -1.90 -3.38 11.01
CA ASP A 47 -2.90 -4.29 11.56
C ASP A 47 -4.13 -4.32 10.70
N LEU A 48 -4.86 -5.44 10.73
CA LEU A 48 -6.20 -5.51 10.16
C LEU A 48 -7.15 -4.60 10.95
N LEU A 49 -7.66 -3.57 10.30
CA LEU A 49 -8.69 -2.70 10.84
C LEU A 49 -10.07 -3.34 10.70
N GLY A 50 -10.34 -4.05 9.61
CA GLY A 50 -11.61 -4.74 9.41
C GLY A 50 -11.99 -4.82 7.94
N GLU A 51 -13.19 -5.34 7.68
CA GLU A 51 -13.74 -5.50 6.34
C GLU A 51 -14.94 -4.60 6.12
N ILE A 52 -15.06 -4.07 4.90
CA ILE A 52 -16.11 -3.14 4.47
C ILE A 52 -16.56 -3.47 3.05
N ASP A 53 -17.75 -2.98 2.70
CA ASP A 53 -18.24 -2.99 1.33
C ASP A 53 -17.61 -1.85 0.50
N ILE A 54 -17.48 -2.05 -0.82
CA ILE A 54 -16.84 -1.11 -1.74
C ILE A 54 -17.48 0.28 -1.74
N GLU A 55 -18.78 0.37 -1.54
CA GLU A 55 -19.53 1.64 -1.48
C GLU A 55 -19.13 2.48 -0.27
N SER A 56 -18.66 1.83 0.80
CA SER A 56 -18.24 2.50 2.03
C SER A 56 -16.78 2.95 2.00
N LEU A 57 -16.00 2.54 0.99
CA LEU A 57 -14.55 2.74 0.94
C LEU A 57 -14.15 4.19 1.25
N PHE A 58 -14.74 5.16 0.54
CA PHE A 58 -14.37 6.56 0.69
C PHE A 58 -14.68 7.10 2.10
N ALA A 59 -15.85 6.77 2.65
CA ALA A 59 -16.24 7.19 3.99
C ALA A 59 -15.24 6.69 5.06
N PHE A 60 -14.85 5.42 4.99
CA PHE A 60 -13.86 4.86 5.91
C PHE A 60 -12.46 5.47 5.69
N THR A 61 -12.04 5.68 4.44
CA THR A 61 -10.73 6.29 4.16
C THR A 61 -10.65 7.74 4.68
N ASP A 62 -11.73 8.52 4.50
CA ASP A 62 -11.81 9.90 4.98
C ASP A 62 -11.78 9.94 6.51
N ALA A 63 -12.54 9.07 7.18
CA ALA A 63 -12.54 8.95 8.63
C ALA A 63 -11.15 8.62 9.19
N ILE A 64 -10.42 7.69 8.56
CA ILE A 64 -9.05 7.33 8.96
C ILE A 64 -8.10 8.52 8.81
N ILE A 65 -8.19 9.24 7.68
CA ILE A 65 -7.35 10.43 7.41
C ILE A 65 -7.66 11.53 8.42
N GLU A 66 -8.93 11.79 8.73
CA GLU A 66 -9.34 12.79 9.70
C GLU A 66 -8.93 12.42 11.13
N LEU A 67 -9.05 11.14 11.53
CA LEU A 67 -8.57 10.71 12.84
C LEU A 67 -7.06 10.83 12.97
N GLN A 68 -6.30 10.48 11.93
CA GLN A 68 -4.87 10.75 11.91
C GLN A 68 -4.57 12.26 11.92
N ARG A 69 -5.40 13.07 11.26
CA ARG A 69 -5.29 14.53 11.28
C ARG A 69 -5.39 15.05 12.72
N ASP A 70 -6.42 14.61 13.43
CA ASP A 70 -6.87 15.18 14.68
C ASP A 70 -6.14 14.59 15.91
N LEU A 71 -5.76 13.30 15.85
CA LEU A 71 -5.15 12.59 16.99
C LEU A 71 -3.66 12.33 16.84
N GLY A 72 -3.10 12.42 15.62
CA GLY A 72 -1.68 12.23 15.37
C GLY A 72 -0.81 13.25 16.11
N ASP A 73 0.43 12.88 16.47
CA ASP A 73 1.35 13.82 17.12
C ASP A 73 1.72 14.96 16.16
N ARG A 74 1.52 16.20 16.62
CA ARG A 74 1.83 17.45 15.90
C ARG A 74 3.01 18.21 16.48
N ASN A 75 3.45 17.82 17.67
CA ASN A 75 4.56 18.46 18.35
C ASN A 75 5.88 17.80 17.96
N ASP A 76 5.90 16.46 17.90
CA ASP A 76 7.07 15.70 17.51
C ASP A 76 6.89 15.04 16.14
N ARG A 77 7.66 15.54 15.17
CA ARG A 77 7.68 15.01 13.81
C ARG A 77 8.13 13.55 13.74
N ALA A 78 8.99 13.10 14.66
CA ALA A 78 9.44 11.70 14.70
C ALA A 78 8.30 10.73 15.02
N HIS A 79 7.27 11.21 15.74
CA HIS A 79 6.09 10.45 16.16
C HIS A 79 4.82 10.77 15.35
N ALA A 80 4.91 11.57 14.28
CA ALA A 80 3.74 12.07 13.53
C ALA A 80 3.08 11.05 12.56
N ARG A 81 3.67 9.85 12.37
CA ARG A 81 3.15 8.81 11.46
C ARG A 81 2.00 8.02 12.11
N LEU A 82 1.05 7.49 11.32
CA LEU A 82 -0.13 6.79 11.84
C LEU A 82 0.26 5.58 12.72
N LYS A 83 1.35 4.88 12.39
CA LYS A 83 1.84 3.77 13.20
C LYS A 83 2.05 4.10 14.69
N TYR A 84 2.42 5.34 15.03
CA TYR A 84 2.62 5.74 16.42
C TYR A 84 1.30 6.06 17.12
N LEU A 85 0.34 6.64 16.39
CA LEU A 85 -1.02 6.79 16.90
C LEU A 85 -1.62 5.42 17.20
N ILE A 86 -1.53 4.47 16.26
CA ILE A 86 -2.03 3.10 16.46
C ILE A 86 -1.30 2.40 17.61
N ALA A 87 0.02 2.54 17.73
CA ALA A 87 0.76 1.95 18.85
C ALA A 87 0.37 2.56 20.21
N ARG A 88 0.01 3.85 20.24
CA ARG A 88 -0.38 4.56 21.47
C ARG A 88 -1.78 4.18 21.95
N ILE A 89 -2.77 4.12 21.04
CA ILE A 89 -4.17 3.91 21.44
C ILE A 89 -4.68 2.48 21.22
N GLY A 90 -3.97 1.69 20.40
CA GLY A 90 -4.38 0.35 20.00
C GLY A 90 -5.30 0.35 18.77
N VAL A 91 -5.21 -0.71 17.96
CA VAL A 91 -6.02 -0.84 16.74
C VAL A 91 -7.51 -0.98 17.05
N ASP A 92 -7.87 -1.62 18.16
CA ASP A 92 -9.28 -1.83 18.53
C ASP A 92 -9.97 -0.50 18.89
N GLU A 93 -9.27 0.38 19.60
CA GLU A 93 -9.81 1.72 19.91
C GLU A 93 -9.85 2.59 18.65
N PHE A 94 -8.82 2.52 17.79
CA PHE A 94 -8.84 3.23 16.51
C PHE A 94 -10.00 2.75 15.62
N ARG A 95 -10.28 1.43 15.58
CA ARG A 95 -11.46 0.86 14.90
C ARG A 95 -12.74 1.47 15.43
N ARG A 96 -12.93 1.50 16.75
CA ARG A 96 -14.13 2.07 17.39
C ARG A 96 -14.33 3.55 17.01
N LEU A 97 -13.26 4.34 16.97
CA LEU A 97 -13.30 5.75 16.58
C LEU A 97 -13.66 5.94 15.10
N VAL A 98 -13.14 5.08 14.22
CA VAL A 98 -13.51 5.10 12.80
C VAL A 98 -14.99 4.79 12.65
N GLU A 99 -15.49 3.72 13.28
CA GLU A 99 -16.91 3.34 13.24
C GLU A 99 -17.84 4.44 13.76
N GLU A 100 -17.47 5.09 14.87
CA GLU A 100 -18.22 6.23 15.43
C GLU A 100 -18.30 7.40 14.45
N LYS A 101 -17.25 7.61 13.67
CA LYS A 101 -17.15 8.73 12.73
C LYS A 101 -17.94 8.50 11.44
N VAL A 102 -18.04 7.26 10.98
CA VAL A 102 -18.81 6.91 9.77
C VAL A 102 -20.23 6.41 10.07
N ASP A 103 -20.55 6.16 11.34
CA ASP A 103 -21.81 5.52 11.80
C ASP A 103 -22.08 4.15 11.13
N ILE A 104 -21.01 3.39 10.89
CA ILE A 104 -21.03 2.07 10.24
C ILE A 104 -20.05 1.17 10.99
N ARG A 105 -20.43 -0.09 11.22
CA ARG A 105 -19.57 -1.10 11.85
C ARG A 105 -18.74 -1.86 10.82
N PHE A 106 -17.50 -2.18 11.17
CA PHE A 106 -16.70 -3.12 10.39
C PHE A 106 -17.32 -4.52 10.44
N GLN A 107 -17.18 -5.24 9.35
CA GLN A 107 -17.44 -6.67 9.32
C GLN A 107 -16.24 -7.41 9.94
N PRO A 108 -16.47 -8.50 10.70
CA PRO A 108 -15.38 -9.36 11.15
C PRO A 108 -14.60 -9.90 9.97
N ALA A 109 -13.27 -9.88 10.05
CA ALA A 109 -12.41 -10.43 9.01
C ALA A 109 -11.19 -11.12 9.61
N GLU A 110 -10.70 -12.11 8.87
CA GLU A 110 -9.42 -12.73 9.13
C GLU A 110 -8.31 -12.00 8.37
N LYS A 111 -7.09 -12.11 8.88
CA LYS A 111 -5.92 -11.53 8.22
C LYS A 111 -5.59 -12.31 6.95
N ASP A 112 -5.35 -11.59 5.86
CA ASP A 112 -4.89 -12.19 4.62
C ASP A 112 -3.50 -12.82 4.78
N LEU A 113 -3.32 -13.95 4.09
CA LEU A 113 -2.01 -14.57 3.97
C LEU A 113 -1.26 -13.96 2.76
N PHE A 114 -0.37 -13.02 3.04
CA PHE A 114 0.51 -12.43 2.04
C PHE A 114 1.65 -13.40 1.68
N LEU A 115 1.38 -14.27 0.71
CA LEU A 115 2.23 -15.42 0.36
C LEU A 115 3.41 -15.10 -0.57
N ALA A 116 3.30 -14.09 -1.42
CA ALA A 116 4.28 -13.86 -2.49
C ALA A 116 4.31 -12.41 -2.98
N THR A 117 5.53 -11.94 -3.24
CA THR A 117 5.83 -10.72 -3.99
C THR A 117 6.23 -11.14 -5.40
N ASN A 118 5.64 -10.53 -6.43
CA ASN A 118 6.02 -10.76 -7.82
C ASN A 118 6.66 -9.52 -8.43
N ASP A 119 7.87 -9.65 -8.99
CA ASP A 119 8.55 -8.56 -9.69
C ASP A 119 7.96 -8.28 -11.09
N HIS A 120 7.03 -9.12 -11.56
CA HIS A 120 6.36 -9.03 -12.86
C HIS A 120 7.31 -8.93 -14.07
N LEU A 121 8.50 -9.52 -13.96
CA LEU A 121 9.52 -9.48 -15.01
C LEU A 121 9.16 -10.33 -16.23
N GLY A 122 9.61 -9.89 -17.40
CA GLY A 122 9.40 -10.58 -18.66
C GLY A 122 8.04 -10.30 -19.30
N LEU A 123 7.73 -11.05 -20.36
CA LEU A 123 6.50 -10.88 -21.12
C LEU A 123 5.36 -11.64 -20.45
N THR A 124 4.32 -10.93 -20.04
CA THR A 124 3.10 -11.49 -19.46
C THR A 124 1.90 -11.14 -20.32
N ARG A 125 1.06 -12.13 -20.62
CA ARG A 125 -0.18 -11.90 -21.37
C ARG A 125 -1.29 -11.47 -20.41
N ASN A 126 -1.95 -10.36 -20.71
CA ASN A 126 -3.13 -9.94 -19.99
C ASN A 126 -4.28 -10.90 -20.33
N LYS A 127 -4.92 -11.45 -19.28
CA LYS A 127 -6.03 -12.41 -19.42
C LYS A 127 -7.30 -11.76 -19.97
N PHE A 128 -7.46 -10.44 -19.85
CA PHE A 128 -8.72 -9.75 -20.11
C PHE A 128 -8.84 -9.13 -21.51
N ASN A 129 -7.72 -8.79 -22.17
CA ASN A 129 -7.80 -7.96 -23.40
C ASN A 129 -6.75 -8.27 -24.48
N ASN A 130 -6.22 -9.51 -24.57
CA ASN A 130 -5.18 -9.92 -25.55
C ASN A 130 -3.93 -9.01 -25.59
N SER A 131 -3.77 -8.10 -24.63
CA SER A 131 -2.58 -7.25 -24.51
C SER A 131 -1.45 -7.99 -23.80
N TYR A 132 -0.25 -7.44 -23.89
CA TYR A 132 0.93 -7.95 -23.22
C TYR A 132 1.54 -6.86 -22.35
N ALA A 133 2.03 -7.24 -21.18
CA ALA A 133 2.88 -6.45 -20.32
C ALA A 133 4.32 -6.98 -20.43
N LEU A 134 5.30 -6.08 -20.46
CA LEU A 134 6.72 -6.43 -20.45
C LEU A 134 7.36 -5.81 -19.22
N GLY A 135 7.68 -6.62 -18.21
CA GLY A 135 8.48 -6.19 -17.08
C GLY A 135 9.96 -6.20 -17.41
N ILE A 136 10.63 -5.06 -17.22
CA ILE A 136 12.06 -4.90 -17.48
C ILE A 136 12.75 -4.65 -16.14
N LYS A 137 13.71 -5.50 -15.79
CA LYS A 137 14.52 -5.29 -14.59
C LYS A 137 15.42 -4.08 -14.81
N LEU A 138 15.24 -3.07 -13.96
CA LEU A 138 16.13 -1.92 -13.87
C LEU A 138 16.90 -1.99 -12.55
N PRO A 139 18.22 -2.27 -12.57
CA PRO A 139 19.04 -2.17 -11.37
C PRO A 139 18.81 -0.81 -10.69
N SER A 140 18.42 -0.84 -9.41
CA SER A 140 18.06 0.33 -8.59
C SER A 140 16.99 1.28 -9.15
N GLY A 141 16.20 0.84 -10.15
CA GLY A 141 15.18 1.67 -10.80
C GLY A 141 15.76 2.81 -11.66
N ARG A 142 17.09 2.86 -11.85
CA ARG A 142 17.76 3.96 -12.55
C ARG A 142 17.65 3.80 -14.06
N ILE A 143 16.95 4.72 -14.73
CA ILE A 143 16.90 4.81 -16.19
C ILE A 143 17.99 5.76 -16.67
N ALA A 144 19.13 5.21 -17.03
CA ALA A 144 20.24 5.96 -17.61
C ALA A 144 21.02 5.10 -18.61
N ASP A 145 21.72 5.75 -19.52
CA ASP A 145 22.70 5.07 -20.36
C ASP A 145 24.01 4.98 -19.57
N THR A 146 24.34 3.77 -19.16
CA THR A 146 25.55 3.47 -18.38
C THR A 146 26.15 2.19 -18.91
N ALA A 147 27.43 2.20 -19.30
CA ALA A 147 28.10 1.00 -19.79
C ALA A 147 27.92 -0.17 -18.80
N PRO A 148 27.59 -1.39 -19.26
CA PRO A 148 27.52 -1.81 -20.67
C PRO A 148 26.13 -1.66 -21.33
N ILE A 149 25.09 -1.22 -20.61
CA ILE A 149 23.70 -1.21 -21.11
C ILE A 149 23.13 0.21 -21.18
N ASN A 150 22.71 0.60 -22.37
CA ASN A 150 22.05 1.88 -22.63
C ASN A 150 20.53 1.80 -22.35
N HIS A 151 20.14 1.70 -21.07
CA HIS A 151 18.73 1.50 -20.67
C HIS A 151 17.82 2.63 -21.15
N ARG A 152 18.25 3.90 -21.06
CA ARG A 152 17.42 5.04 -21.46
C ARG A 152 17.15 4.98 -22.96
N THR A 153 18.19 4.75 -23.75
CA THR A 153 18.06 4.63 -25.20
C THR A 153 17.14 3.45 -25.57
N ALA A 154 17.35 2.27 -25.00
CA ALA A 154 16.53 1.09 -25.28
C ALA A 154 15.04 1.29 -24.92
N ILE A 155 14.75 1.82 -23.72
CA ILE A 155 13.37 2.12 -23.29
C ILE A 155 12.74 3.18 -24.19
N SER A 156 13.47 4.25 -24.54
CA SER A 156 12.97 5.29 -25.44
C SER A 156 12.57 4.71 -26.80
N THR A 157 13.37 3.80 -27.37
CA THR A 157 13.04 3.13 -28.64
C THR A 157 11.77 2.27 -28.52
N ILE A 158 11.61 1.52 -27.42
CA ILE A 158 10.41 0.72 -27.17
C ILE A 158 9.17 1.62 -27.09
N VAL A 159 9.24 2.70 -26.30
CA VAL A 159 8.11 3.63 -26.12
C VAL A 159 7.72 4.30 -27.44
N GLN A 160 8.69 4.78 -28.22
CA GLN A 160 8.41 5.42 -29.51
C GLN A 160 7.77 4.46 -30.52
N ARG A 161 8.20 3.20 -30.53
CA ARG A 161 7.74 2.19 -31.49
C ARG A 161 6.38 1.61 -31.14
N TYR A 162 6.18 1.24 -29.88
CA TYR A 162 4.99 0.48 -29.45
C TYR A 162 3.94 1.33 -28.74
N ARG A 163 4.30 2.55 -28.30
CA ARG A 163 3.42 3.46 -27.55
C ARG A 163 2.64 2.74 -26.43
N PRO A 164 3.32 2.00 -25.54
CA PRO A 164 2.65 1.26 -24.48
C PRO A 164 2.13 2.21 -23.38
N ASN A 165 1.19 1.73 -22.58
CA ASN A 165 0.95 2.31 -21.27
C ASN A 165 2.12 1.97 -20.35
N LEU A 166 2.60 2.94 -19.58
CA LEU A 166 3.71 2.77 -18.66
C LEU A 166 3.20 2.56 -17.23
N ALA A 167 3.80 1.60 -16.54
CA ALA A 167 3.65 1.36 -15.11
C ALA A 167 5.04 1.23 -14.50
N VAL A 168 5.23 1.75 -13.29
CA VAL A 168 6.50 1.78 -12.56
C VAL A 168 6.28 1.26 -11.15
#